data_AF-A0A8S3QZT2-F1
#
_entry.id   AF-A0A8S3QZT2-F1
#
_cell.length_a   1.000
_cell.length_b   1.000
_cell.length_c   1.000
_cell.angle_alpha   90.00
_cell.angle_beta   90.00
_cell.angle_gamma   90.00
#
_symmetry.space_group_name_H-M   'P 1'
#
loop_
_entity.id
_entity.type
_entity.pdbx_description
1 polymer ?
#
loop_
_entity_poly.entity_id
_entity_poly.type
_entity_poly.pdbx_seq_one_letter_code
_entity_poly.pdbx_strand_id
1 'polypeptide(L)'
;MSEPEHVDSSSEVLLRGGTKPNNLNNFSKGRSTGAMEKYSLDYQNLEMECIRLRKYLFGLTAVVVAGGLILVVTISVLFGKLSHDLVHHSHQPKVGEQIAKILETEELCVPCDSVRLGPSEDEDRMLDAFIRRSKPTGEECCVEKPKQLLAVLELFIEKRLREEMARGTIRPAHQSTHSKNVTYAAHLMGYNRRNEQPGVPGNQFSIPKWIHREDLAFTNGVDYRNGRLVVPEDGLFYVYSHVSFAENFGHSSSLDARSNSNSLSHYLYRYNIIYRNGGEELLLMNSLTKCWDENKQFGEYSSYLGALFKLRRGDELFVKVSNLTIIATNHKINTFGFFRVGDFL
;
A
#
# COMPACT_ATOMS: atom_id res chain seq x y z
N MET A 1 46.65 -26.08 -18.40
CA MET A 1 45.87 -27.33 -18.53
C MET A 1 44.58 -26.94 -19.23
N SER A 2 44.57 -27.02 -20.56
CA SER A 2 44.27 -28.23 -21.31
C SER A 2 42.75 -28.41 -21.42
N GLU A 3 42.22 -27.99 -22.57
CA GLU A 3 41.48 -28.85 -23.51
C GLU A 3 41.49 -30.36 -23.15
N PRO A 4 40.47 -31.15 -23.56
CA PRO A 4 40.09 -31.16 -24.98
C PRO A 4 38.65 -31.59 -25.35
N GLU A 5 38.39 -31.51 -26.67
CA GLU A 5 37.76 -32.56 -27.50
C GLU A 5 36.25 -32.85 -27.36
N HIS A 6 35.50 -33.22 -28.41
CA HIS A 6 35.69 -33.29 -29.86
C HIS A 6 34.37 -33.78 -30.49
N VAL A 7 34.25 -33.60 -31.82
CA VAL A 7 33.72 -34.57 -32.80
C VAL A 7 32.19 -34.66 -32.93
N ASP A 8 31.59 -34.75 -34.12
CA ASP A 8 31.99 -34.60 -35.54
C ASP A 8 30.70 -34.84 -36.37
N SER A 9 30.68 -34.36 -37.61
CA SER A 9 30.36 -35.16 -38.80
C SER A 9 29.77 -34.32 -39.94
N SER A 10 30.64 -34.06 -40.93
CA SER A 10 30.43 -34.21 -42.39
C SER A 10 29.42 -33.29 -43.09
N SER A 11 29.72 -32.65 -44.22
CA SER A 11 30.44 -33.15 -45.40
C SER A 11 30.93 -32.02 -46.33
N GLU A 12 32.17 -32.15 -46.84
CA GLU A 12 32.61 -32.05 -48.26
C GLU A 12 31.85 -31.14 -49.26
N VAL A 13 32.43 -30.35 -50.18
CA VAL A 13 33.54 -30.66 -51.10
C VAL A 13 33.92 -29.41 -51.95
N LEU A 14 35.23 -29.25 -52.23
CA LEU A 14 35.93 -28.62 -53.40
C LEU A 14 35.59 -27.16 -53.80
N LEU A 15 36.56 -26.25 -54.00
CA LEU A 15 37.63 -26.30 -55.01
C LEU A 15 38.83 -25.39 -54.67
N ARG A 16 40.04 -25.87 -54.97
CA ARG A 16 41.35 -25.23 -54.78
C ARG A 16 42.16 -25.27 -56.09
N GLY A 17 43.04 -24.27 -56.30
CA GLY A 17 44.20 -24.30 -57.22
C GLY A 17 44.06 -23.35 -58.42
N GLY A 18 44.92 -22.35 -58.68
CA GLY A 18 46.40 -22.31 -58.72
C GLY A 18 46.86 -22.69 -60.14
N THR A 19 47.59 -21.92 -60.95
CA THR A 19 49.03 -21.56 -60.80
C THR A 19 49.52 -20.63 -61.95
N LYS A 20 50.66 -19.95 -61.74
CA LYS A 20 51.45 -19.06 -62.63
C LYS A 20 52.15 -19.76 -63.83
N PRO A 21 52.63 -19.03 -64.86
CA PRO A 21 53.19 -19.58 -66.09
C PRO A 21 54.73 -19.72 -66.05
N ASN A 22 55.24 -20.77 -66.70
CA ASN A 22 56.66 -20.96 -67.02
C ASN A 22 56.90 -21.00 -68.54
N ASN A 23 58.14 -20.71 -68.89
CA ASN A 23 58.67 -20.27 -70.18
C ASN A 23 59.41 -21.41 -70.92
N LEU A 24 59.76 -21.16 -72.19
CA LEU A 24 60.68 -21.86 -73.12
C LEU A 24 60.16 -22.91 -74.13
N ASN A 25 60.37 -22.52 -75.40
CA ASN A 25 60.99 -23.24 -76.53
C ASN A 25 60.17 -23.81 -77.71
N ASN A 26 60.26 -23.04 -78.80
CA ASN A 26 60.68 -23.40 -80.16
C ASN A 26 59.81 -24.28 -81.10
N PHE A 27 59.43 -23.61 -82.22
CA PHE A 27 59.42 -24.05 -83.64
C PHE A 27 58.72 -25.38 -83.98
N SER A 28 57.72 -25.44 -84.88
CA SER A 28 57.72 -24.90 -86.24
C SER A 28 56.37 -25.11 -86.96
N LYS A 29 56.15 -24.27 -87.99
CA LYS A 29 55.35 -24.46 -89.23
C LYS A 29 53.86 -24.85 -89.12
N GLY A 30 53.01 -23.93 -89.58
CA GLY A 30 51.66 -24.27 -90.05
C GLY A 30 50.81 -23.05 -90.38
N ARG A 31 50.63 -22.80 -91.67
CA ARG A 31 49.84 -21.72 -92.30
C ARG A 31 48.33 -21.84 -92.00
N SER A 32 47.66 -20.72 -91.71
CA SER A 32 46.45 -20.21 -92.39
C SER A 32 45.51 -19.42 -91.45
N THR A 33 45.37 -18.12 -91.73
CA THR A 33 44.10 -17.36 -91.73
C THR A 33 42.98 -17.88 -90.81
N GLY A 34 42.89 -17.34 -89.60
CA GLY A 34 41.78 -17.64 -88.67
C GLY A 34 41.80 -16.88 -87.34
N ALA A 35 42.92 -16.24 -86.99
CA ALA A 35 43.05 -15.54 -85.70
C ALA A 35 42.47 -14.11 -85.68
N MET A 36 42.33 -13.45 -86.84
CA MET A 36 41.95 -12.03 -86.89
C MET A 36 40.42 -11.79 -86.83
N GLU A 37 39.61 -12.79 -87.19
CA GLU A 37 38.14 -12.68 -87.23
C GLU A 37 37.49 -12.99 -85.87
N LYS A 38 38.15 -13.80 -85.02
CA LYS A 38 37.65 -14.15 -83.68
C LYS A 38 37.79 -13.01 -82.66
N TYR A 39 38.79 -12.14 -82.81
CA TYR A 39 39.01 -10.98 -81.92
C TYR A 39 38.06 -9.81 -82.20
N SER A 40 37.62 -9.60 -83.45
CA SER A 40 36.68 -8.51 -83.75
C SER A 40 35.23 -8.85 -83.35
N LEU A 41 34.85 -10.13 -83.41
CA LEU A 41 33.53 -10.60 -82.98
C LEU A 41 33.36 -10.49 -81.45
N ASP A 42 34.42 -10.78 -80.69
CA ASP A 42 34.43 -10.70 -79.23
C ASP A 42 34.36 -9.25 -78.71
N TYR A 43 35.02 -8.31 -79.42
CA TYR A 43 35.00 -6.89 -79.09
C TYR A 43 33.61 -6.25 -79.33
N GLN A 44 32.94 -6.59 -80.44
CA GLN A 44 31.57 -6.12 -80.71
C GLN A 44 30.55 -6.70 -79.72
N ASN A 45 30.74 -7.93 -79.27
CA ASN A 45 29.86 -8.57 -78.29
C ASN A 45 30.04 -7.95 -76.88
N LEU A 46 31.29 -7.65 -76.48
CA LEU A 46 31.61 -6.93 -75.25
C LEU A 46 31.07 -5.49 -75.24
N GLU A 47 31.10 -4.80 -76.39
CA GLU A 47 30.56 -3.44 -76.51
C GLU A 47 29.03 -3.42 -76.37
N MET A 48 28.33 -4.42 -76.94
CA MET A 48 26.90 -4.61 -76.72
C MET A 48 26.55 -4.98 -75.27
N GLU A 49 27.33 -5.85 -74.62
CA GLU A 49 27.19 -6.19 -73.20
C GLU A 49 27.38 -4.95 -72.32
N CYS A 50 28.40 -4.13 -72.58
CA CYS A 50 28.66 -2.88 -71.85
C CYS A 50 27.52 -1.87 -72.00
N ILE A 51 26.97 -1.68 -73.20
CA ILE A 51 25.83 -0.78 -73.43
C ILE A 51 24.58 -1.30 -72.71
N ARG A 52 24.36 -2.62 -72.71
CA ARG A 52 23.26 -3.26 -71.99
C ARG A 52 23.42 -3.08 -70.47
N LEU A 53 24.59 -3.39 -69.91
CA LEU A 53 24.91 -3.17 -68.49
C LEU A 53 24.77 -1.70 -68.09
N ARG A 54 25.19 -0.75 -68.95
CA ARG A 54 25.04 0.68 -68.70
C ARG A 54 23.57 1.09 -68.65
N LYS A 55 22.71 0.56 -69.52
CA LYS A 55 21.25 0.77 -69.47
C LYS A 55 20.63 0.19 -68.19
N TYR A 56 21.07 -1.00 -67.77
CA TYR A 56 20.64 -1.60 -66.50
C TYR A 56 21.08 -0.77 -65.29
N LEU A 57 22.31 -0.25 -65.30
CA LEU A 57 22.83 0.62 -64.25
C LEU A 57 22.00 1.91 -64.13
N PHE A 58 21.72 2.57 -65.26
CA PHE A 58 20.85 3.76 -65.27
C PHE A 58 19.43 3.43 -64.80
N GLY A 59 18.86 2.31 -65.23
CA GLY A 59 17.56 1.84 -64.75
C GLY A 59 17.54 1.61 -63.24
N LEU A 60 18.57 0.96 -62.70
CA LEU A 60 18.70 0.71 -61.25
C LEU A 60 18.87 2.01 -60.47
N THR A 61 19.68 2.96 -60.96
CA THR A 61 19.80 4.28 -60.32
C THR A 61 18.48 5.05 -60.34
N ALA A 62 17.70 4.97 -61.42
CA ALA A 62 16.39 5.60 -61.50
C ALA A 62 15.39 4.99 -60.52
N VAL A 63 15.40 3.67 -60.36
CA VAL A 63 14.55 2.96 -59.37
C VAL A 63 14.94 3.32 -57.94
N VAL A 64 16.24 3.39 -57.63
CA VAL A 64 16.73 3.77 -56.29
C VAL A 64 16.37 5.22 -55.97
N VAL A 65 16.53 6.15 -56.92
CA VAL A 65 16.16 7.56 -56.73
C VAL A 65 14.65 7.71 -56.56
N ALA A 66 13.86 7.05 -57.41
CA ALA A 66 12.40 7.08 -57.30
C ALA A 66 11.92 6.48 -55.97
N GLY A 67 12.49 5.34 -55.55
CA GLY A 67 12.19 4.73 -54.26
C GLY A 67 12.58 5.61 -53.08
N GLY A 68 13.73 6.27 -53.15
CA GLY A 68 14.18 7.22 -52.13
C GLY A 68 13.25 8.43 -52.00
N LEU A 69 12.79 9.00 -53.12
CA LEU A 69 11.84 10.10 -53.11
C LEU A 69 10.49 9.70 -52.50
N ILE A 70 9.97 8.52 -52.85
CA ILE A 70 8.73 8.01 -52.27
C ILE A 70 8.89 7.82 -50.76
N LEU A 71 9.98 7.23 -50.30
CA LEU A 71 10.25 7.04 -48.86
C LEU A 71 10.23 8.37 -48.11
N VAL A 72 10.94 9.39 -48.61
CA VAL A 72 10.98 10.72 -47.98
C VAL A 72 9.58 11.33 -47.89
N VAL A 73 8.80 11.27 -48.97
CA VAL A 73 7.42 11.78 -48.96
C VAL A 73 6.57 11.04 -47.93
N THR A 74 6.66 9.70 -47.86
CA THR A 74 5.89 8.93 -46.87
C THR A 74 6.27 9.29 -45.42
N ILE A 75 7.56 9.46 -45.14
CA ILE A 75 8.04 9.86 -43.81
C ILE A 75 7.55 11.27 -43.47
N SER A 76 7.62 12.22 -44.42
CA SER A 76 7.12 13.58 -44.20
C SER A 76 5.61 13.62 -43.92
N VAL A 77 4.82 12.81 -44.64
CA VAL A 77 3.37 12.70 -44.41
C VAL A 77 3.07 12.06 -43.05
N LEU A 78 3.78 10.99 -42.69
CA LEU A 78 3.63 10.34 -41.38
C LEU A 78 4.01 11.28 -40.24
N PHE A 79 5.11 12.02 -40.39
CA PHE A 79 5.54 13.00 -39.40
C PHE A 79 4.54 14.16 -39.28
N GLY A 80 4.01 14.65 -40.40
CA GLY A 80 2.96 15.67 -40.42
C GLY A 80 1.69 15.20 -39.72
N LYS A 81 1.24 13.97 -40.00
CA LYS A 81 0.10 13.35 -39.29
C LYS A 81 0.38 13.19 -37.80
N LEU A 82 1.52 12.64 -37.41
CA LEU A 82 1.90 12.45 -36.01
C LEU A 82 1.98 13.78 -35.25
N SER A 83 2.56 14.81 -35.87
CA SER A 83 2.64 16.16 -35.29
C SER A 83 1.26 16.80 -35.18
N HIS A 84 0.40 16.62 -36.18
CA HIS A 84 -0.97 17.13 -36.13
C HIS A 84 -1.77 16.43 -35.02
N ASP A 85 -1.64 15.11 -34.92
CA ASP A 85 -2.29 14.28 -33.90
C ASP A 85 -1.76 14.64 -32.49
N LEU A 86 -0.46 14.89 -32.32
CA LEU A 86 0.13 15.37 -31.05
C LEU A 86 -0.40 16.74 -30.61
N VAL A 87 -0.70 17.64 -31.56
CA VAL A 87 -1.16 19.00 -31.26
C VAL A 87 -2.69 19.07 -31.09
N HIS A 88 -3.44 18.21 -31.77
CA HIS A 88 -4.91 18.27 -31.80
C HIS A 88 -5.60 17.15 -31.00
N HIS A 89 -4.90 16.10 -30.57
CA HIS A 89 -5.46 15.18 -29.57
C HIS A 89 -5.34 15.78 -28.17
N SER A 90 -6.37 16.52 -27.77
CA SER A 90 -6.69 16.64 -26.36
C SER A 90 -7.14 15.26 -25.87
N HIS A 91 -6.31 14.59 -25.06
CA HIS A 91 -6.84 13.55 -24.20
C HIS A 91 -7.92 14.21 -23.31
N GLN A 92 -9.02 13.49 -23.04
CA GLN A 92 -9.80 13.78 -21.82
C GLN A 92 -8.77 13.90 -20.69
N PRO A 93 -8.69 15.05 -19.99
CA PRO A 93 -7.65 15.23 -19.00
C PRO A 93 -7.76 14.05 -18.03
N LYS A 94 -6.62 13.47 -17.66
CA LYS A 94 -6.63 12.38 -16.69
C LYS A 94 -7.44 12.87 -15.49
N VAL A 95 -8.29 12.03 -14.91
CA VAL A 95 -9.22 12.43 -13.83
C VAL A 95 -8.52 13.30 -12.76
N GLY A 96 -7.25 13.01 -12.46
CA GLY A 96 -6.43 13.82 -11.56
C GLY A 96 -6.16 15.27 -12.00
N GLU A 97 -6.02 15.57 -13.30
CA GLU A 97 -5.82 16.91 -13.86
C GLU A 97 -7.10 17.75 -13.86
N GLN A 98 -8.25 17.12 -14.13
CA GLN A 98 -9.56 17.77 -13.94
C GLN A 98 -9.79 18.15 -12.48
N ILE A 99 -9.50 17.22 -11.57
CA ILE A 99 -9.72 17.46 -10.15
C ILE A 99 -8.71 18.46 -9.58
N ALA A 100 -7.46 18.45 -10.04
CA ALA A 100 -6.49 19.47 -9.66
C ALA A 100 -6.97 20.87 -10.05
N LYS A 101 -7.52 21.04 -11.25
CA LYS A 101 -8.10 22.31 -11.71
C LYS A 101 -9.34 22.72 -10.93
N ILE A 102 -10.16 21.77 -10.49
CA ILE A 102 -11.32 22.04 -9.61
C ILE A 102 -10.84 22.51 -8.24
N LEU A 103 -9.84 21.84 -7.65
CA LEU A 103 -9.26 22.20 -6.36
C LEU A 103 -8.54 23.56 -6.38
N GLU A 104 -8.05 24.02 -7.55
CA GLU A 104 -7.52 25.37 -7.71
C GLU A 104 -8.61 26.45 -7.65
N THR A 105 -9.87 26.12 -7.96
CA THR A 105 -11.01 27.06 -7.99
C THR A 105 -11.94 26.94 -6.79
N GLU A 106 -12.12 25.73 -6.24
CA GLU A 106 -13.06 25.43 -5.17
C GLU A 106 -12.44 24.41 -4.21
N GLU A 107 -12.39 24.74 -2.91
CA GLU A 107 -11.95 23.81 -1.87
C GLU A 107 -13.02 22.72 -1.66
N LEU A 108 -12.60 21.44 -1.64
CA LEU A 108 -13.52 20.33 -1.36
C LEU A 108 -13.55 20.07 0.15
N CYS A 109 -14.70 20.34 0.77
CA CYS A 109 -14.93 20.05 2.19
C CYS A 109 -15.95 18.94 2.37
N VAL A 110 -15.69 18.03 3.30
CA VAL A 110 -16.62 16.98 3.73
C VAL A 110 -16.81 17.05 5.25
N PRO A 111 -17.96 16.65 5.81
CA PRO A 111 -18.09 16.54 7.27
C PRO A 111 -17.02 15.60 7.82
N CYS A 112 -16.25 16.01 8.85
CA CYS A 112 -15.17 15.17 9.39
C CYS A 112 -15.70 13.83 9.91
N ASP A 113 -16.92 13.80 10.46
CA ASP A 113 -17.58 12.57 10.87
C ASP A 113 -17.83 11.59 9.72
N SER A 114 -17.90 12.05 8.46
CA SER A 114 -18.07 11.18 7.29
C SER A 114 -16.81 10.38 6.94
N VAL A 115 -15.65 10.80 7.42
CA VAL A 115 -14.33 10.17 7.16
C VAL A 115 -13.65 9.66 8.43
N ARG A 116 -14.15 10.03 9.63
CA ARG A 116 -13.67 9.52 10.91
C ARG A 116 -13.92 8.01 11.03
N LEU A 117 -12.86 7.24 11.28
CA LEU A 117 -12.87 5.78 11.32
C LEU A 117 -13.27 5.16 12.68
N GLY A 118 -13.20 5.95 13.75
CA GLY A 118 -13.48 5.51 15.11
C GLY A 118 -13.06 6.54 16.17
N PRO A 119 -13.22 6.20 17.47
CA PRO A 119 -12.94 7.10 18.59
C PRO A 119 -11.48 7.10 19.06
N SER A 120 -10.57 6.40 18.37
CA SER A 120 -9.16 6.36 18.78
C SER A 120 -8.48 7.69 18.45
N GLU A 121 -7.62 8.18 19.34
CA GLU A 121 -6.77 9.34 19.06
C GLU A 121 -5.89 9.13 17.82
N ASP A 122 -5.36 7.91 17.63
CA ASP A 122 -4.52 7.60 16.46
C ASP A 122 -5.32 7.66 15.14
N GLU A 123 -6.62 7.36 15.19
CA GLU A 123 -7.51 7.50 14.02
C GLU A 123 -7.93 8.95 13.80
N ASP A 124 -8.18 9.71 14.88
CA ASP A 124 -8.50 11.13 14.75
C ASP A 124 -7.30 11.92 14.20
N ARG A 125 -6.07 11.56 14.58
CA ARG A 125 -4.84 12.15 14.01
C ARG A 125 -4.72 11.97 12.49
N MET A 126 -5.38 10.97 11.89
CA MET A 126 -5.41 10.84 10.44
C MET A 126 -6.12 12.03 9.76
N LEU A 127 -7.05 12.67 10.48
CA LEU A 127 -7.76 13.85 10.00
C LEU A 127 -6.90 15.14 10.08
N ASP A 128 -5.75 15.11 10.76
CA ASP A 128 -4.81 16.25 10.80
C ASP A 128 -4.16 16.50 9.43
N ALA A 129 -4.28 15.54 8.51
CA ALA A 129 -3.91 15.73 7.11
C ALA A 129 -4.80 16.76 6.39
N PHE A 130 -5.96 17.11 6.94
CA PHE A 130 -6.95 18.01 6.36
C PHE A 130 -7.10 19.28 7.18
N ILE A 131 -7.59 20.33 6.54
CA ILE A 131 -7.91 21.57 7.24
C ILE A 131 -9.27 21.42 7.90
N ARG A 132 -9.29 21.41 9.22
CA ARG A 132 -10.54 21.34 9.99
C ARG A 132 -11.15 22.72 10.15
N ARG A 133 -12.42 22.86 9.80
CA ARG A 133 -13.21 24.08 9.97
C ARG A 133 -14.43 23.79 10.82
N SER A 134 -14.61 24.58 11.88
CA SER A 134 -15.80 24.48 12.72
C SER A 134 -16.93 25.31 12.12
N LYS A 135 -18.08 24.68 11.88
CA LYS A 135 -19.33 25.32 11.47
C LYS A 135 -20.41 25.05 12.53
N PRO A 136 -21.50 25.85 12.55
CA PRO A 136 -22.63 25.61 13.46
C PRO A 136 -23.27 24.22 13.30
N THR A 137 -23.15 23.63 12.11
CA THR A 137 -23.69 22.31 11.76
C THR A 137 -22.75 21.14 12.07
N GLY A 138 -21.51 21.41 12.48
CA GLY A 138 -20.48 20.40 12.74
C GLY A 138 -19.10 20.79 12.23
N GLU A 139 -18.14 19.88 12.39
CA GLU A 139 -16.77 20.05 11.91
C GLU A 139 -16.64 19.53 10.46
N GLU A 140 -15.99 20.31 9.60
CA GLU A 140 -15.68 19.94 8.22
C GLU A 140 -14.18 19.79 8.01
N CYS A 141 -13.82 18.80 7.19
CA CYS A 141 -12.46 18.46 6.80
C CYS A 141 -12.28 18.83 5.33
N CYS A 142 -11.46 19.84 5.07
CA CYS A 142 -11.25 20.43 3.74
C CYS A 142 -9.93 19.98 3.12
N VAL A 143 -9.97 19.76 1.80
CA VAL A 143 -8.87 19.30 0.96
C VAL A 143 -8.42 20.45 0.06
N GLU A 144 -7.11 20.73 0.08
CA GLU A 144 -6.49 21.75 -0.79
C GLU A 144 -5.58 21.14 -1.86
N LYS A 145 -4.99 19.97 -1.57
CA LYS A 145 -3.98 19.32 -2.43
C LYS A 145 -4.51 18.02 -3.01
N PRO A 146 -4.16 17.64 -4.25
CA PRO A 146 -4.56 16.36 -4.85
C PRO A 146 -4.18 15.14 -4.00
N LYS A 147 -3.05 15.19 -3.27
CA LYS A 147 -2.64 14.12 -2.35
C LYS A 147 -3.60 13.95 -1.17
N GLN A 148 -4.14 15.05 -0.64
CA GLN A 148 -5.12 15.01 0.45
C GLN A 148 -6.45 14.43 -0.04
N LEU A 149 -6.82 14.66 -1.30
CA LEU A 149 -8.03 14.06 -1.88
C LEU A 149 -7.97 12.53 -1.86
N LEU A 150 -6.83 11.95 -2.25
CA LEU A 150 -6.65 10.50 -2.20
C LEU A 150 -6.80 9.97 -0.78
N ALA A 151 -6.24 10.66 0.22
CA ALA A 151 -6.39 10.29 1.63
C ALA A 151 -7.84 10.36 2.11
N VAL A 152 -8.60 11.40 1.72
CA VAL A 152 -10.05 11.49 2.03
C VAL A 152 -10.81 10.31 1.41
N LEU A 153 -10.51 9.96 0.16
CA LEU A 153 -11.16 8.84 -0.53
C LEU A 153 -10.81 7.51 0.15
N GLU A 154 -9.56 7.28 0.52
CA GLU A 154 -9.12 6.10 1.26
C GLU A 154 -9.87 5.97 2.59
N LEU A 155 -9.94 7.05 3.39
CA LEU A 155 -10.68 7.05 4.66
C LEU A 155 -12.18 6.82 4.46
N PHE A 156 -12.78 7.44 3.45
CA PHE A 156 -14.20 7.25 3.15
C PHE A 156 -14.52 5.80 2.75
N ILE A 157 -13.69 5.20 1.89
CA ILE A 157 -13.84 3.80 1.47
C ILE A 157 -13.63 2.87 2.66
N GLU A 158 -12.60 3.09 3.47
CA GLU A 158 -12.34 2.28 4.66
C GLU A 158 -13.49 2.37 5.67
N LYS A 159 -14.00 3.57 5.92
CA LYS A 159 -15.16 3.78 6.79
C LYS A 159 -16.36 2.97 6.28
N ARG A 160 -16.67 3.11 4.99
CA ARG A 160 -17.80 2.40 4.37
C ARG A 160 -17.63 0.88 4.45
N LEU A 161 -16.42 0.39 4.23
CA LEU A 161 -16.10 -1.03 4.35
C LEU A 161 -16.35 -1.53 5.79
N ARG A 162 -15.90 -0.80 6.81
CA ARG A 162 -16.15 -1.13 8.23
C ARG A 162 -17.65 -1.13 8.55
N GLU A 163 -18.41 -0.16 8.05
CA GLU A 163 -19.87 -0.12 8.21
C GLU A 163 -20.55 -1.34 7.59
N GLU A 164 -20.18 -1.74 6.37
CA GLU A 164 -20.77 -2.91 5.71
C GLU A 164 -20.37 -4.23 6.37
N MET A 165 -19.15 -4.33 6.90
CA MET A 165 -18.71 -5.48 7.72
C MET A 165 -19.52 -5.57 9.01
N ALA A 166 -19.71 -4.46 9.73
CA ALA A 166 -20.48 -4.40 10.97
C ALA A 166 -21.99 -4.67 10.74
N ARG A 167 -22.53 -4.30 9.57
CA ARG A 167 -23.90 -4.69 9.15
C ARG A 167 -24.01 -6.17 8.78
N GLY A 168 -22.90 -6.86 8.56
CA GLY A 168 -22.86 -8.25 8.13
C GLY A 168 -23.07 -8.46 6.63
N THR A 169 -23.14 -7.41 5.82
CA THR A 169 -23.32 -7.48 4.35
C THR A 169 -22.10 -8.09 3.66
N ILE A 170 -20.91 -7.84 4.22
CA ILE A 170 -19.62 -8.33 3.70
C ILE A 170 -19.01 -9.29 4.72
N ARG A 171 -18.46 -10.42 4.25
CA ARG A 171 -17.69 -11.36 5.07
C ARG A 171 -16.19 -11.18 4.79
N PRO A 172 -15.33 -11.17 5.82
CA PRO A 172 -13.89 -11.10 5.60
C PRO A 172 -13.39 -12.33 4.84
N ALA A 173 -12.41 -12.13 3.95
CA ALA A 173 -11.84 -13.18 3.11
C ALA A 173 -11.24 -14.34 3.93
N HIS A 174 -10.89 -14.11 5.19
CA HIS A 174 -10.35 -15.15 6.08
C HIS A 174 -11.41 -16.17 6.55
N GLN A 175 -12.71 -15.88 6.39
CA GLN A 175 -13.84 -16.77 6.73
C GLN A 175 -14.42 -17.53 5.52
N SER A 176 -13.91 -17.34 4.30
CA SER A 176 -14.40 -18.04 3.10
C SER A 176 -13.95 -19.51 3.03
N THR A 177 -13.03 -19.93 3.91
CA THR A 177 -12.78 -21.34 4.20
C THR A 177 -13.53 -21.72 5.48
N HIS A 178 -14.58 -22.51 5.32
CA HIS A 178 -15.37 -23.09 6.42
C HIS A 178 -14.49 -24.04 7.27
N SER A 179 -13.63 -23.50 8.13
CA SER A 179 -13.12 -24.25 9.28
C SER A 179 -14.17 -24.15 10.37
N LYS A 180 -14.89 -25.25 10.64
CA LYS A 180 -15.96 -25.33 11.64
C LYS A 180 -15.50 -25.15 13.10
N ASN A 181 -14.22 -24.83 13.34
CA ASN A 181 -13.60 -24.82 14.68
C ASN A 181 -12.82 -23.52 14.98
N VAL A 182 -13.26 -22.35 14.50
CA VAL A 182 -12.62 -21.09 14.91
C VAL A 182 -13.17 -20.66 16.27
N THR A 183 -12.33 -20.75 17.30
CA THR A 183 -12.62 -20.16 18.62
C THR A 183 -12.18 -18.70 18.63
N TYR A 184 -13.08 -17.79 18.98
CA TYR A 184 -12.76 -16.37 19.07
C TYR A 184 -12.34 -16.01 20.50
N ALA A 185 -11.07 -15.67 20.67
CA ALA A 185 -10.53 -15.28 21.97
C ALA A 185 -9.31 -14.36 21.80
N ALA A 186 -9.13 -13.47 22.76
CA ALA A 186 -7.95 -12.63 22.86
C ALA A 186 -7.58 -12.40 24.32
N HIS A 187 -6.28 -12.38 24.58
CA HIS A 187 -5.69 -11.95 25.83
C HIS A 187 -4.60 -10.93 25.50
N LEU A 188 -4.76 -9.71 25.97
CA LEU A 188 -3.83 -8.61 25.76
C LEU A 188 -3.12 -8.27 27.07
N MET A 189 -1.87 -7.85 26.96
CA MET A 189 -1.06 -7.42 28.11
C MET A 189 -0.64 -5.97 27.98
N GLY A 190 -0.39 -5.33 29.12
CA GLY A 190 0.00 -3.92 29.17
C GLY A 190 1.23 -3.65 28.31
N TYR A 191 1.36 -2.42 27.81
CA TYR A 191 2.50 -1.99 26.99
C TYR A 191 3.36 -0.97 27.74
N ASN A 192 4.70 -1.14 27.77
CA ASN A 192 5.59 -0.16 28.40
C ASN A 192 5.79 1.02 27.46
N ARG A 193 5.00 2.06 27.65
CA ARG A 193 5.44 3.40 27.27
C ARG A 193 4.87 4.34 28.31
N ARG A 194 5.74 5.17 28.89
CA ARG A 194 5.27 6.29 29.71
C ARG A 194 4.44 7.17 28.78
N ASN A 195 3.13 7.13 28.96
CA ASN A 195 2.23 8.00 28.24
C ASN A 195 2.43 9.40 28.81
N GLU A 196 2.92 10.32 27.98
CA GLU A 196 3.26 11.69 28.38
C GLU A 196 2.02 12.60 28.51
N GLN A 197 0.81 12.06 28.30
CA GLN A 197 -0.43 12.81 28.48
C GLN A 197 -0.71 12.99 29.98
N PRO A 198 -0.69 14.24 30.49
CA PRO A 198 -1.02 14.50 31.89
C PRO A 198 -2.47 14.07 32.15
N GLY A 199 -2.69 13.32 33.24
CA GLY A 199 -4.03 13.02 33.72
C GLY A 199 -4.71 14.32 34.15
N VAL A 200 -5.65 14.82 33.35
CA VAL A 200 -6.53 15.92 33.76
C VAL A 200 -7.70 15.32 34.55
N PRO A 201 -7.95 15.75 35.80
CA PRO A 201 -9.06 15.27 36.60
C PRO A 201 -10.41 15.35 35.85
N GLY A 202 -11.18 14.26 35.86
CA GLY A 202 -12.49 14.18 35.20
C GLY A 202 -12.45 13.68 33.75
N ASN A 203 -11.27 13.59 33.12
CA ASN A 203 -11.13 13.03 31.78
C ASN A 203 -10.94 11.51 31.82
N GLN A 204 -11.47 10.83 30.80
CA GLN A 204 -11.31 9.40 30.60
C GLN A 204 -10.38 9.16 29.41
N PHE A 205 -9.27 8.49 29.65
CA PHE A 205 -8.22 8.28 28.64
C PHE A 205 -8.24 6.83 28.16
N SER A 206 -8.35 6.62 26.85
CA SER A 206 -8.25 5.28 26.26
C SER A 206 -6.83 4.76 26.38
N ILE A 207 -6.66 3.48 26.72
CA ILE A 207 -5.34 2.84 26.66
C ILE A 207 -5.02 2.57 25.18
N PRO A 208 -4.05 3.28 24.57
CA PRO A 208 -3.90 3.32 23.11
C PRO A 208 -3.26 2.05 22.55
N LYS A 209 -2.53 1.30 23.37
CA LYS A 209 -1.75 0.16 22.91
C LYS A 209 -1.62 -0.94 23.96
N TRP A 210 -1.73 -2.16 23.48
CA TRP A 210 -1.51 -3.40 24.20
C TRP A 210 -0.55 -4.31 23.42
N ILE A 211 0.13 -5.19 24.15
CA ILE A 211 0.83 -6.34 23.59
C ILE A 211 -0.22 -7.40 23.26
N HIS A 212 -0.20 -7.98 22.06
CA HIS A 212 -1.26 -8.86 21.56
C HIS A 212 -0.79 -10.10 20.77
N ARG A 213 0.52 -10.25 20.53
CA ARG A 213 1.12 -11.37 19.75
C ARG A 213 2.47 -11.83 20.31
N GLU A 214 2.70 -11.60 21.60
CA GLU A 214 3.98 -11.89 22.27
C GLU A 214 3.74 -12.38 23.70
N ASP A 215 4.64 -13.24 24.20
CA ASP A 215 4.58 -13.86 25.54
C ASP A 215 3.21 -14.54 25.78
N LEU A 216 2.47 -14.16 26.83
CA LEU A 216 1.13 -14.72 27.12
C LEU A 216 0.01 -14.05 26.32
N ALA A 217 0.31 -12.99 25.57
CA ALA A 217 -0.69 -12.24 24.83
C ALA A 217 -0.94 -12.86 23.45
N PHE A 218 -2.21 -13.03 23.10
CA PHE A 218 -2.62 -13.61 21.82
C PHE A 218 -3.94 -13.02 21.33
N THR A 219 -4.14 -13.12 20.02
CA THR A 219 -5.42 -12.89 19.34
C THR A 219 -5.71 -14.07 18.44
N ASN A 220 -6.83 -14.77 18.64
CA ASN A 220 -7.24 -15.91 17.85
C ASN A 220 -8.60 -15.64 17.20
N GLY A 221 -8.62 -15.50 15.87
CA GLY A 221 -9.82 -15.13 15.11
C GLY A 221 -10.38 -13.74 15.43
N VAL A 222 -9.62 -12.90 16.16
CA VAL A 222 -10.03 -11.58 16.63
C VAL A 222 -9.07 -10.55 16.07
N ASP A 223 -9.60 -9.47 15.51
CA ASP A 223 -8.79 -8.35 15.03
C ASP A 223 -8.47 -7.38 16.17
N TYR A 224 -7.28 -6.79 16.12
CA TYR A 224 -6.81 -5.78 17.06
C TYR A 224 -6.50 -4.49 16.29
N ARG A 225 -7.10 -3.36 16.70
CA ARG A 225 -6.95 -2.05 16.05
C ARG A 225 -6.84 -0.96 17.09
N ASN A 226 -5.70 -0.25 17.13
CA ASN A 226 -5.50 0.97 17.94
C ASN A 226 -5.96 0.85 19.41
N GLY A 227 -5.55 -0.22 20.09
CA GLY A 227 -5.91 -0.47 21.49
C GLY A 227 -7.23 -1.20 21.71
N ARG A 228 -7.92 -1.59 20.62
CA ARG A 228 -9.29 -2.14 20.66
C ARG A 228 -9.34 -3.56 20.09
N LEU A 229 -10.19 -4.39 20.68
CA LEU A 229 -10.51 -5.73 20.19
C LEU A 229 -11.81 -5.71 19.39
N VAL A 230 -11.80 -6.28 18.19
CA VAL A 230 -12.93 -6.25 17.27
C VAL A 230 -13.65 -7.58 17.30
N VAL A 231 -14.95 -7.53 17.54
CA VAL A 231 -15.80 -8.71 17.55
C VAL A 231 -16.01 -9.22 16.12
N PRO A 232 -15.58 -10.45 15.79
CA PRO A 232 -15.62 -10.98 14.43
C PRO A 232 -17.02 -11.46 14.02
N GLU A 233 -17.86 -11.77 15.00
CA GLU A 233 -19.14 -12.46 14.82
C GLU A 233 -20.05 -12.20 16.01
N ASP A 234 -21.36 -12.15 15.75
CA ASP A 234 -22.40 -12.06 16.78
C ASP A 234 -22.31 -13.23 17.77
N GLY A 235 -22.46 -12.93 19.06
CA GLY A 235 -22.44 -13.97 20.08
C GLY A 235 -22.45 -13.44 21.50
N LEU A 236 -22.36 -14.37 22.45
CA LEU A 236 -22.16 -14.09 23.86
C LEU A 236 -20.66 -14.17 24.17
N PHE A 237 -20.11 -13.10 24.71
CA PHE A 237 -18.69 -12.99 25.04
C PHE A 237 -18.51 -12.69 26.52
N TYR A 238 -17.56 -13.36 27.16
CA TYR A 238 -17.05 -12.91 28.45
C TYR A 238 -15.90 -11.94 28.19
N VAL A 239 -16.08 -10.69 28.61
CA VAL A 239 -15.09 -9.63 28.46
C VAL A 239 -14.51 -9.32 29.83
N TYR A 240 -13.20 -9.13 29.92
CA TYR A 240 -12.53 -8.82 31.17
C TYR A 240 -11.39 -7.83 30.97
N SER A 241 -11.08 -7.10 32.03
CA SER A 241 -9.95 -6.19 32.10
C SER A 241 -9.42 -6.11 33.53
N HIS A 242 -8.11 -6.09 33.68
CA HIS A 242 -7.41 -5.83 34.93
C HIS A 242 -6.42 -4.69 34.71
N VAL A 243 -6.52 -3.64 35.51
CA VAL A 243 -5.60 -2.50 35.47
C VAL A 243 -5.04 -2.27 36.87
N SER A 244 -3.73 -2.13 36.97
CA SER A 244 -3.02 -1.73 38.18
C SER A 244 -2.43 -0.34 38.02
N PHE A 245 -2.59 0.48 39.06
CA PHE A 245 -2.06 1.82 39.20
C PHE A 245 -0.99 1.82 40.29
N ALA A 246 0.15 2.46 40.03
CA ALA A 246 1.25 2.62 40.98
C ALA A 246 1.71 4.08 40.98
N GLU A 247 1.73 4.70 42.16
CA GLU A 247 2.10 6.11 42.36
C GLU A 247 3.16 6.23 43.45
N ASN A 248 4.26 6.93 43.13
CA ASN A 248 5.32 7.27 44.08
C ASN A 248 5.14 8.73 44.52
N PHE A 249 4.96 8.94 45.81
CA PHE A 249 4.83 10.26 46.42
C PHE A 249 6.21 10.66 46.97
N GLY A 250 7.03 11.31 46.14
CA GLY A 250 8.36 11.76 46.57
C GLY A 250 8.29 12.89 47.60
N HIS A 251 9.33 13.04 48.42
CA HIS A 251 9.45 14.09 49.44
C HIS A 251 9.54 15.54 48.89
N SER A 252 9.60 15.73 47.56
CA SER A 252 9.82 17.04 46.93
C SER A 252 8.81 17.41 45.84
N SER A 253 7.64 16.79 45.79
CA SER A 253 6.63 17.24 44.84
C SER A 253 5.91 18.48 45.40
N SER A 254 6.05 19.60 44.69
CA SER A 254 5.37 20.86 44.96
C SER A 254 3.87 20.64 45.24
N LEU A 255 3.24 21.62 45.88
CA LEU A 255 1.79 21.65 46.18
C LEU A 255 0.90 21.29 44.95
N ASP A 256 1.44 21.35 43.74
CA ASP A 256 0.77 21.03 42.47
C ASP A 256 0.59 19.52 42.22
N ALA A 257 1.47 18.64 42.72
CA ALA A 257 1.27 17.18 42.61
C ALA A 257 0.16 16.66 43.54
N ARG A 258 -0.26 17.49 44.52
CA ARG A 258 -1.38 17.22 45.43
C ARG A 258 -2.74 17.58 44.81
N SER A 259 -2.74 18.11 43.58
CA SER A 259 -3.93 18.46 42.78
C SER A 259 -4.45 17.29 41.92
N ASN A 260 -3.82 16.12 41.98
CA ASN A 260 -4.32 14.93 41.29
C ASN A 260 -5.64 14.45 41.92
N SER A 261 -6.59 14.00 41.09
CA SER A 261 -7.85 13.45 41.58
C SER A 261 -7.62 12.36 42.63
N ASN A 262 -8.34 12.46 43.76
CA ASN A 262 -8.34 11.42 44.80
C ASN A 262 -9.04 10.13 44.36
N SER A 263 -9.61 10.09 43.15
CA SER A 263 -10.21 8.92 42.55
C SER A 263 -9.41 8.40 41.36
N LEU A 264 -9.35 7.08 41.27
CA LEU A 264 -8.90 6.33 40.10
C LEU A 264 -10.11 5.63 39.50
N SER A 265 -10.25 5.66 38.19
CA SER A 265 -11.37 5.00 37.53
C SER A 265 -10.87 4.11 36.40
N HIS A 266 -11.54 2.97 36.24
CA HIS A 266 -11.30 1.96 35.23
C HIS A 266 -12.63 1.66 34.54
N TYR A 267 -12.63 1.72 33.22
CA TYR A 267 -13.83 1.60 32.41
C TYR A 267 -13.63 0.61 31.27
N LEU A 268 -14.67 -0.17 30.99
CA LEU A 268 -14.78 -0.97 29.79
C LEU A 268 -15.82 -0.33 28.87
N TYR A 269 -15.44 -0.06 27.62
CA TYR A 269 -16.28 0.59 26.63
C TYR A 269 -16.46 -0.29 25.39
N ARG A 270 -17.56 -0.05 24.68
CA ARG A 270 -17.85 -0.58 23.35
C ARG A 270 -18.01 0.57 22.37
N TYR A 271 -17.50 0.42 21.16
CA TYR A 271 -17.79 1.29 20.03
C TYR A 271 -18.30 0.45 18.86
N ASN A 272 -19.28 0.95 18.12
CA ASN A 272 -19.60 0.40 16.79
C ASN A 272 -19.99 1.52 15.84
N ILE A 273 -19.35 1.51 14.67
CA ILE A 273 -19.47 2.55 13.65
C ILE A 273 -20.89 2.72 13.08
N ILE A 274 -21.74 1.69 13.20
CA ILE A 274 -23.12 1.73 12.67
C ILE A 274 -24.13 2.32 13.66
N TYR A 275 -23.75 2.53 14.92
CA TYR A 275 -24.64 3.12 15.93
C TYR A 275 -24.63 4.65 15.84
N ARG A 276 -25.77 5.26 16.16
CA ARG A 276 -25.95 6.73 16.12
C ARG A 276 -25.13 7.41 17.23
N ASN A 277 -24.92 8.72 17.08
CA ASN A 277 -24.31 9.60 18.09
C ASN A 277 -22.91 9.14 18.58
N GLY A 278 -22.03 8.74 17.66
CA GLY A 278 -20.66 8.39 18.00
C GLY A 278 -20.46 6.96 18.49
N GLY A 279 -21.52 6.16 18.61
CA GLY A 279 -21.48 4.69 18.74
C GLY A 279 -20.77 4.13 19.97
N GLU A 280 -20.26 4.98 20.85
CA GLU A 280 -19.53 4.65 22.08
C GLU A 280 -20.50 4.44 23.25
N GLU A 281 -20.39 3.32 23.96
CA GLU A 281 -21.22 2.96 25.10
C GLU A 281 -20.36 2.40 26.25
N LEU A 282 -20.62 2.86 27.48
CA LEU A 282 -20.00 2.34 28.69
C LEU A 282 -20.61 0.97 29.04
N LEU A 283 -19.77 -0.06 29.18
CA LEU A 283 -20.20 -1.40 29.57
C LEU A 283 -20.03 -1.66 31.07
N LEU A 284 -18.85 -1.36 31.62
CA LEU A 284 -18.52 -1.54 33.04
C LEU A 284 -17.67 -0.39 33.54
N MET A 285 -17.80 -0.05 34.82
CA MET A 285 -16.99 0.96 35.49
C MET A 285 -16.68 0.50 36.90
N ASN A 286 -15.46 0.77 37.35
CA ASN A 286 -15.09 0.73 38.76
C ASN A 286 -14.28 1.99 39.11
N SER A 287 -14.58 2.57 40.27
CA SER A 287 -13.93 3.78 40.79
C SER A 287 -13.35 3.48 42.17
N LEU A 288 -12.06 3.73 42.34
CA LEU A 288 -11.29 3.53 43.55
C LEU A 288 -10.96 4.87 44.17
N THR A 289 -11.22 5.03 45.47
CA THR A 289 -10.77 6.19 46.23
C THR A 289 -9.36 5.92 46.77
N LYS A 290 -8.42 6.82 46.49
CA LYS A 290 -7.06 6.76 47.01
C LYS A 290 -7.09 6.97 48.53
N CYS A 291 -6.41 6.11 49.28
CA CYS A 291 -6.13 6.36 50.69
C CYS A 291 -5.10 7.50 50.79
N TRP A 292 -5.44 8.55 51.54
CA TRP A 292 -4.61 9.74 51.74
C TRP A 292 -3.94 9.69 53.11
N ASP A 293 -2.63 9.91 53.14
CA ASP A 293 -1.83 10.19 54.33
C ASP A 293 -0.67 11.12 53.91
N GLU A 294 -0.33 12.10 54.74
CA GLU A 294 0.76 13.05 54.47
C GLU A 294 2.12 12.36 54.40
N ASN A 295 2.26 11.23 55.09
CA ASN A 295 3.49 10.43 55.10
C ASN A 295 3.50 9.29 54.07
N LYS A 296 2.46 9.18 53.24
CA LYS A 296 2.37 8.12 52.23
C LYS A 296 3.45 8.31 51.19
N GLN A 297 4.34 7.32 51.05
CA GLN A 297 5.42 7.33 50.05
C GLN A 297 5.05 6.58 48.77
N PHE A 298 4.14 5.60 48.87
CA PHE A 298 3.75 4.72 47.78
C PHE A 298 2.26 4.38 47.84
N GLY A 299 1.62 4.27 46.68
CA GLY A 299 0.27 3.73 46.54
C GLY A 299 0.18 2.76 45.38
N GLU A 300 -0.39 1.58 45.64
CA GLU A 300 -0.74 0.60 44.61
C GLU A 300 -2.24 0.32 44.68
N TYR A 301 -2.90 0.28 43.52
CA TYR A 301 -4.33 0.10 43.40
C TYR A 301 -4.62 -0.79 42.20
N SER A 302 -5.44 -1.81 42.36
CA SER A 302 -5.84 -2.70 41.28
C SER A 302 -7.35 -2.69 41.09
N SER A 303 -7.78 -2.84 39.83
CA SER A 303 -9.18 -2.89 39.45
C SER A 303 -9.38 -4.00 38.44
N TYR A 304 -10.28 -4.93 38.74
CA TYR A 304 -10.74 -5.96 37.82
C TYR A 304 -12.19 -5.71 37.42
N LEU A 305 -12.49 -5.78 36.13
CA LEU A 305 -13.81 -5.73 35.56
C LEU A 305 -14.03 -6.99 34.71
N GLY A 306 -15.20 -7.60 34.79
CA GLY A 306 -15.56 -8.66 33.87
C GLY A 306 -17.05 -9.01 33.91
N ALA A 307 -17.64 -9.26 32.74
CA ALA A 307 -19.03 -9.67 32.60
C ALA A 307 -19.30 -10.33 31.22
N LEU A 308 -20.46 -10.97 31.11
CA LEU A 308 -20.97 -11.47 29.84
C LEU A 308 -21.72 -10.36 29.09
N PHE A 309 -21.39 -10.18 27.82
CA PHE A 309 -22.06 -9.24 26.92
C PHE A 309 -22.53 -9.94 25.66
N LYS A 310 -23.74 -9.59 25.21
CA LYS A 310 -24.15 -9.87 23.84
C LYS A 310 -23.50 -8.83 22.94
N LEU A 311 -22.63 -9.29 22.06
CA LEU A 311 -21.90 -8.43 21.13
C LEU A 311 -22.22 -8.84 19.71
N ARG A 312 -22.15 -7.84 18.81
CA ARG A 312 -22.34 -8.02 17.38
C ARG A 312 -21.02 -7.89 16.65
N ARG A 313 -20.97 -8.46 15.46
CA ARG A 313 -19.87 -8.24 14.52
C ARG A 313 -19.58 -6.74 14.39
N GLY A 314 -18.30 -6.39 14.42
CA GLY A 314 -17.84 -5.02 14.29
C GLY A 314 -17.93 -4.20 15.57
N ASP A 315 -18.48 -4.73 16.68
CA ASP A 315 -18.30 -4.11 17.99
C ASP A 315 -16.80 -4.08 18.34
N GLU A 316 -16.29 -2.92 18.73
CA GLU A 316 -14.91 -2.70 19.13
C GLU A 316 -14.88 -2.43 20.63
N LEU A 317 -14.18 -3.27 21.38
CA LEU A 317 -14.06 -3.18 22.85
C LEU A 317 -12.72 -2.56 23.23
N PHE A 318 -12.73 -1.69 24.23
CA PHE A 318 -11.52 -1.02 24.71
C PHE A 318 -11.65 -0.55 26.16
N VAL A 319 -10.51 -0.17 26.73
CA VAL A 319 -10.39 0.21 28.14
C VAL A 319 -10.04 1.68 28.24
N LYS A 320 -10.78 2.40 29.09
CA LYS A 320 -10.44 3.77 29.51
C LYS A 320 -10.04 3.79 30.98
N VAL A 321 -9.18 4.73 31.36
CA VAL A 321 -8.78 4.99 32.74
C VAL A 321 -8.82 6.48 33.07
N SER A 322 -8.84 6.84 34.35
CA SER A 322 -8.77 8.25 34.76
C SER A 322 -7.36 8.86 34.64
N ASN A 323 -6.30 8.03 34.65
CA ASN A 323 -4.93 8.52 34.55
C ASN A 323 -3.99 7.47 33.94
N LEU A 324 -3.41 7.78 32.77
CA LEU A 324 -2.46 6.92 32.07
C LEU A 324 -1.04 6.96 32.66
N THR A 325 -0.66 8.03 33.36
CA THR A 325 0.74 8.26 33.80
C THR A 325 1.16 7.37 34.95
N ILE A 326 0.19 6.88 35.72
CA ILE A 326 0.39 6.04 36.91
C ILE A 326 -0.07 4.60 36.70
N ILE A 327 -0.32 4.16 35.46
CA ILE A 327 -0.50 2.73 35.17
C ILE A 327 0.82 2.01 35.49
N ALA A 328 0.73 0.91 36.23
CA ALA A 328 1.90 0.15 36.63
C ALA A 328 2.67 -0.39 35.40
N THR A 329 4.00 -0.31 35.42
CA THR A 329 4.85 -0.61 34.25
C THR A 329 4.99 -2.09 33.94
N ASN A 330 4.64 -2.97 34.89
CA ASN A 330 4.68 -4.41 34.69
C ASN A 330 3.54 -4.85 33.75
N HIS A 331 3.88 -5.41 32.59
CA HIS A 331 2.92 -5.80 31.56
C HIS A 331 1.98 -6.91 32.01
N LYS A 332 2.43 -7.80 32.90
CA LYS A 332 1.69 -9.00 33.31
C LYS A 332 0.56 -8.71 34.28
N ILE A 333 0.60 -7.55 34.95
CA ILE A 333 -0.44 -7.12 35.90
C ILE A 333 -1.45 -6.17 35.27
N ASN A 334 -1.34 -5.86 33.98
CA ASN A 334 -2.35 -5.13 33.22
C ASN A 334 -2.81 -6.01 32.07
N THR A 335 -4.06 -6.44 32.08
CA THR A 335 -4.58 -7.37 31.07
C THR A 335 -5.94 -6.93 30.56
N PHE A 336 -6.25 -7.24 29.32
CA PHE A 336 -7.55 -6.97 28.70
C PHE A 336 -7.85 -8.07 27.71
N GLY A 337 -9.07 -8.60 27.69
CA GLY A 337 -9.38 -9.68 26.76
C GLY A 337 -10.84 -10.04 26.72
N PHE A 338 -11.13 -10.98 25.82
CA PHE A 338 -12.42 -11.64 25.79
C PHE A 338 -12.29 -13.06 25.25
N PHE A 339 -13.31 -13.87 25.48
CA PHE A 339 -13.54 -15.10 24.72
C PHE A 339 -15.03 -15.30 24.46
N ARG A 340 -15.35 -15.90 23.31
CA ARG A 340 -16.72 -16.27 22.97
C ARG A 340 -17.15 -17.47 23.81
N VAL A 341 -18.32 -17.37 24.41
CA VAL A 341 -18.94 -18.44 25.20
C VAL A 341 -19.87 -19.28 24.33
N GLY A 342 -20.59 -18.65 23.40
CA GLY A 342 -21.48 -19.36 22.49
C GLY A 342 -22.38 -18.42 21.69
N ASP A 343 -23.31 -19.03 20.97
CA ASP A 343 -24.43 -18.33 20.35
C ASP A 343 -25.40 -17.81 21.42
N PHE A 344 -26.16 -16.78 21.06
CA PHE A 344 -27.28 -16.33 21.87
C PHE A 344 -28.57 -16.93 21.29
N LEU A 345 -29.35 -17.65 22.12
CA LEU A 345 -30.63 -18.28 21.77
C LEU A 345 -31.72 -17.28 21.39
#